data_AF-A0A2X4W966-F1
#
_entry.id   AF-A0A2X4W966-F1
#
_cell.length_a   1.000
_cell.length_b   1.000
_cell.length_c   1.000
_cell.angle_alpha   90.00
_cell.angle_beta   90.00
_cell.angle_gamma   90.00
#
_symmetry.space_group_name_H-M   'P 1'
#
loop_
_entity.id
_entity.type
_entity.pdbx_description
1 polymer ?
#
loop_
_entity_poly.entity_id
_entity_poly.type
_entity_poly.pdbx_seq_one_letter_code
_entity_poly.pdbx_strand_id
1 'polypeptide(L)'
;MNKRLYDIEQRVTKEHKDLTKFVKHVFDEYDKKAEEHRLLMASNALAGIKTSGTEEKAFYDTINETKRWVLDVLERTIQDFEHTGDKNWNRNFRDGVDE
;
A
#
# COMPACT_ATOMS: atom_id res chain seq x y z
N MET A 1 -3.67 8.79 -3.36
CA MET A 1 -3.64 7.40 -2.87
C MET A 1 -4.99 6.98 -2.32
N ASN A 2 -5.57 7.73 -1.38
CA ASN A 2 -6.87 7.44 -0.77
C ASN A 2 -8.03 7.27 -1.77
N LYS A 3 -8.05 8.07 -2.85
CA LYS A 3 -9.06 7.92 -3.90
C LYS A 3 -8.98 6.55 -4.61
N ARG A 4 -7.79 6.09 -4.98
CA ARG A 4 -7.61 4.78 -5.64
C ARG A 4 -8.07 3.62 -4.74
N LEU A 5 -7.69 3.65 -3.46
CA LEU A 5 -8.12 2.63 -2.50
C LEU A 5 -9.63 2.65 -2.29
N TYR A 6 -10.24 3.84 -2.21
CA TYR A 6 -11.69 4.00 -2.11
C TYR A 6 -12.41 3.48 -3.35
N ASP A 7 -11.91 3.80 -4.55
CA ASP A 7 -12.48 3.33 -5.81
C ASP A 7 -12.44 1.79 -5.87
N ILE A 8 -11.33 1.17 -5.43
CA ILE A 8 -11.23 -0.28 -5.28
C ILE A 8 -12.28 -0.79 -4.30
N GLU A 9 -12.35 -0.25 -3.07
CA GLU A 9 -13.33 -0.63 -2.04
C GLU A 9 -14.80 -0.64 -2.53
N GLN A 10 -15.16 0.24 -3.47
CA GLN A 10 -16.50 0.28 -4.05
C GLN A 10 -16.77 -0.83 -5.07
N ARG A 11 -15.74 -1.26 -5.83
CA ARG A 11 -15.87 -2.33 -6.82
C ARG A 11 -15.86 -3.72 -6.19
N VAL A 12 -15.20 -3.86 -5.05
CA VAL A 12 -14.98 -5.16 -4.42
C VAL A 12 -16.28 -5.73 -3.83
N THR A 13 -16.57 -7.00 -4.15
CA THR A 13 -17.69 -7.74 -3.54
C THR A 13 -17.51 -7.85 -2.02
N LYS A 14 -18.60 -8.09 -1.27
CA LYS A 14 -18.56 -8.12 0.20
C LYS A 14 -17.51 -9.09 0.75
N GLU A 15 -17.24 -10.18 0.03
CA GLU A 15 -16.31 -11.25 0.41
C GLU A 15 -14.82 -10.83 0.35
N HIS A 16 -14.46 -9.84 -0.46
CA HIS A 16 -13.06 -9.42 -0.61
C HIS A 16 -12.77 -8.05 0.03
N LYS A 17 -13.75 -7.44 0.72
CA LYS A 17 -13.56 -6.16 1.45
C LYS A 17 -12.56 -6.23 2.58
N ASP A 18 -12.30 -7.42 3.13
CA ASP A 18 -11.28 -7.59 4.16
C ASP A 18 -9.86 -7.37 3.59
N LEU A 19 -9.65 -7.64 2.31
CA LEU A 19 -8.36 -7.40 1.64
C LEU A 19 -8.07 -5.91 1.49
N THR A 20 -9.06 -5.12 1.08
CA THR A 20 -8.91 -3.66 0.98
C THR A 20 -8.72 -3.03 2.35
N LYS A 21 -9.42 -3.53 3.37
CA LYS A 21 -9.26 -3.12 4.77
C LYS A 21 -7.86 -3.45 5.31
N PHE A 22 -7.33 -4.62 5.00
CA PHE A 22 -5.96 -4.97 5.36
C PHE A 22 -4.95 -4.01 4.72
N VAL A 23 -5.06 -3.73 3.42
CA VAL A 23 -4.19 -2.76 2.73
C VAL A 23 -4.29 -1.38 3.36
N LYS A 24 -5.49 -0.96 3.77
CA LYS A 24 -5.68 0.28 4.52
C LYS A 24 -4.88 0.29 5.82
N HIS A 25 -4.96 -0.76 6.64
CA HIS A 25 -4.19 -0.86 7.89
C HIS A 25 -2.68 -0.84 7.66
N VAL A 26 -2.20 -1.47 6.59
CA VAL A 26 -0.79 -1.39 6.20
C VAL A 26 -0.39 0.06 5.88
N PHE A 27 -1.25 0.81 5.17
CA PHE A 27 -0.98 2.21 4.85
C PHE A 27 -1.00 3.12 6.08
N ASP A 28 -1.93 2.89 6.99
CA ASP A 28 -2.01 3.59 8.27
C ASP A 28 -0.72 3.37 9.09
N GLU A 29 -0.18 2.14 9.12
CA GLU A 29 1.09 1.86 9.82
C GLU A 29 2.29 2.53 9.14
N TYR A 30 2.34 2.57 7.81
CA TYR A 30 3.36 3.37 7.10
C TYR A 30 3.28 4.86 7.44
N ASP A 31 2.08 5.44 7.52
CA ASP A 31 1.92 6.85 7.90
C ASP A 31 2.36 7.10 9.35
N LYS A 32 2.07 6.16 10.25
CA LYS A 32 2.58 6.21 11.62
C LYS A 32 4.12 6.15 11.67
N LYS A 33 4.75 5.26 10.91
CA LYS A 33 6.22 5.18 10.83
C LYS A 33 6.86 6.42 10.20
N ALA A 34 6.19 7.01 9.21
CA ALA A 34 6.61 8.28 8.62
C ALA A 34 6.62 9.42 9.66
N GLU A 35 5.61 9.44 10.54
CA GLU A 35 5.51 10.41 11.62
C GLU A 35 6.53 10.16 12.74
N GLU A 36 6.72 8.91 13.17
CA GLU A 36 7.76 8.54 14.14
C GLU A 36 9.15 8.97 13.67
N HIS A 37 9.45 8.77 12.37
CA HIS A 37 10.70 9.21 11.77
C HIS A 37 10.86 10.74 11.80
N ARG A 38 9.79 11.48 11.47
CA ARG A 38 9.79 12.95 11.52
C ARG A 38 10.12 13.48 12.92
N LEU A 39 9.49 12.90 13.94
CA LEU A 39 9.71 13.28 15.34
C LEU A 39 11.15 12.96 15.78
N LEU A 40 11.68 11.81 15.36
CA LEU A 40 13.07 11.45 15.63
C LEU A 40 14.06 12.43 14.99
N MET A 41 13.84 12.82 13.73
CA MET A 41 14.72 13.79 13.05
C MET A 41 14.66 15.17 13.70
N ALA A 42 13.47 15.63 14.10
CA ALA A 42 13.32 16.87 14.85
C ALA A 42 14.06 16.84 16.19
N SER A 43 13.95 15.73 16.94
CA SER A 43 14.67 15.53 18.20
C SER A 43 16.19 15.56 18.01
N ASN A 44 16.69 14.85 16.98
CA ASN A 44 18.11 14.82 16.64
C ASN A 44 18.64 16.22 16.28
N ALA A 45 17.89 16.98 15.49
CA ALA A 45 18.27 18.34 15.12
C ALA A 45 18.37 19.27 16.34
N LEU A 46 17.43 19.16 17.28
CA LEU A 46 17.47 19.92 18.55
C LEU A 46 18.66 19.53 19.43
N ALA A 47 19.07 18.26 19.39
CA ALA A 47 20.27 17.76 20.09
C ALA A 47 21.58 18.11 19.37
N GLY A 48 21.55 18.82 18.24
CA GLY A 48 22.74 19.17 17.45
C GLY A 48 23.31 18.01 16.63
N ILE A 49 22.58 16.89 16.51
CA ILE A 49 22.95 15.77 15.65
C ILE A 49 22.61 16.16 14.21
N LYS A 50 23.61 16.07 13.32
CA LYS A 50 23.44 16.42 11.91
C LYS A 50 22.45 15.46 11.25
N THR A 51 21.34 16.00 10.75
CA THR A 51 20.37 15.28 9.93
C THR A 51 20.72 15.42 8.44
N SER A 52 20.43 14.37 7.65
CA SER A 52 20.67 14.35 6.21
C SER A 52 19.35 14.45 5.46
N GLY A 53 19.10 15.60 4.83
CA GLY A 53 17.87 15.81 4.05
C GLY A 53 17.72 14.85 2.86
N THR A 54 18.84 14.33 2.33
CA THR A 54 18.83 13.32 1.26
C THR A 54 18.32 11.97 1.76
N GLU A 55 18.73 11.57 2.97
CA GLU A 55 18.28 10.31 3.59
C GLU A 55 16.80 10.39 3.96
N GLU A 56 16.39 11.53 4.52
CA GLU A 56 14.99 11.78 4.85
C GLU A 56 14.10 11.75 3.60
N LYS A 57 14.54 12.38 2.51
CA LYS A 57 13.85 12.32 1.22
C LYS A 57 13.75 10.87 0.71
N ALA A 58 14.85 10.12 0.74
CA ALA A 58 14.88 8.74 0.27
C ALA A 58 13.94 7.84 1.08
N PHE A 59 13.86 8.05 2.40
CA PHE A 59 12.94 7.35 3.28
C PHE A 59 11.47 7.59 2.89
N TYR A 60 11.06 8.85 2.73
CA TYR A 60 9.69 9.18 2.35
C TYR A 60 9.34 8.74 0.92
N ASP A 61 10.28 8.86 -0.02
CA ASP A 61 10.11 8.37 -1.38
C ASP A 61 9.87 6.85 -1.40
N THR A 62 10.65 6.10 -0.62
CA THR A 62 10.52 4.63 -0.51
C THR A 62 9.15 4.23 0.05
N ILE A 63 8.67 4.92 1.10
CA ILE A 63 7.34 4.65 1.66
C ILE A 63 6.27 4.89 0.59
N ASN A 64 6.32 6.03 -0.10
CA ASN A 64 5.33 6.39 -1.11
C ASN A 64 5.34 5.43 -2.29
N GLU A 65 6.52 5.00 -2.73
CA GLU A 65 6.66 4.04 -3.83
C GLU A 65 6.16 2.66 -3.43
N THR A 66 6.50 2.19 -2.23
CA THR A 66 6.00 0.91 -1.71
C THR A 66 4.48 0.89 -1.61
N LYS A 67 3.86 1.98 -1.14
CA LYS A 67 2.39 2.09 -1.10
C LYS A 67 1.77 2.01 -2.50
N ARG A 68 2.43 2.55 -3.53
CA ARG A 68 1.96 2.41 -4.93
C ARG A 68 2.03 0.96 -5.39
N TRP A 69 3.14 0.27 -5.13
CA TRP A 69 3.27 -1.15 -5.50
C TRP A 69 2.22 -2.02 -4.83
N VAL A 70 1.93 -1.77 -3.55
CA VAL A 70 0.87 -2.49 -2.83
C VAL A 70 -0.50 -2.26 -3.46
N LEU A 71 -0.83 -1.01 -3.85
CA LEU A 71 -2.07 -0.74 -4.58
C LEU A 71 -2.14 -1.44 -5.93
N ASP A 72 -1.03 -1.48 -6.66
CA ASP A 72 -0.99 -2.12 -7.98
C ASP A 72 -1.10 -3.65 -7.88
N VAL A 73 -0.61 -4.25 -6.79
CA VAL A 73 -0.87 -5.65 -6.46
C VAL A 73 -2.35 -5.84 -6.12
N LEU A 74 -2.90 -5.05 -5.20
CA LEU A 74 -4.31 -5.13 -4.80
C LEU A 74 -5.25 -5.05 -6.01
N GLU A 75 -5.02 -4.09 -6.91
CA GLU A 75 -5.81 -3.90 -8.12
C GLU A 75 -5.83 -5.16 -8.99
N ARG A 76 -4.65 -5.75 -9.26
CA ARG A 76 -4.53 -6.98 -10.05
C ARG A 76 -5.20 -8.18 -9.37
N THR A 77 -5.09 -8.28 -8.04
CA THR A 77 -5.75 -9.33 -7.26
C THR A 77 -7.27 -9.20 -7.34
N ILE A 78 -7.81 -7.97 -7.21
CA ILE A 78 -9.24 -7.74 -7.37
C ILE A 78 -9.71 -8.04 -8.79
N GLN A 79 -8.94 -7.67 -9.82
CA GLN A 79 -9.26 -8.01 -11.20
C GLN A 79 -9.35 -9.52 -11.42
N ASP A 80 -8.44 -10.30 -10.83
CA ASP A 80 -8.51 -11.76 -10.90
C ASP A 80 -9.77 -12.31 -10.21
N PHE A 81 -10.17 -11.74 -9.06
CA PHE A 81 -11.42 -12.13 -8.41
C PHE A 81 -12.66 -11.74 -9.23
N GLU A 82 -12.70 -10.54 -9.81
CA GLU A 82 -13.80 -10.06 -10.66
C GLU A 82 -14.03 -10.95 -11.90
N HIS A 83 -12.96 -11.56 -12.43
CA HIS A 83 -13.02 -12.42 -13.62
C HIS A 83 -12.99 -13.93 -13.27
N THR A 84 -13.29 -14.28 -12.02
CA THR A 84 -13.40 -15.69 -11.61
C THR A 84 -14.45 -16.40 -12.46
N GLY A 85 -14.04 -17.42 -13.21
CA GLY A 85 -14.91 -18.20 -14.10
C GLY A 85 -14.95 -17.72 -15.56
N ASP A 86 -14.32 -16.59 -15.90
CA ASP A 86 -14.11 -16.19 -17.30
C ASP A 86 -12.98 -17.04 -17.91
N LYS A 87 -13.34 -17.82 -18.94
CA LYS A 87 -12.41 -18.71 -19.65
C LYS A 87 -11.42 -17.96 -20.55
N ASN A 88 -11.72 -16.71 -20.90
CA ASN A 88 -10.88 -15.87 -21.76
C ASN A 88 -10.02 -14.89 -20.95
N TRP A 89 -10.17 -14.86 -19.62
CA TRP A 89 -9.37 -14.00 -18.76
C TRP A 89 -7.94 -14.52 -18.63
N ASN A 90 -6.97 -13.62 -18.83
CA ASN A 90 -5.56 -13.91 -18.57
C ASN A 90 -5.22 -13.45 -17.14
N ARG A 91 -5.14 -14.41 -16.21
CA ARG A 91 -4.91 -14.13 -14.79
C ARG A 91 -3.62 -13.36 -14.54
N ASN A 92 -3.67 -12.38 -13.66
CA ASN A 92 -2.49 -11.66 -13.18
C ASN A 92 -1.63 -12.54 -12.29
N PHE A 93 -2.25 -13.37 -11.46
CA PHE A 93 -1.58 -14.32 -10.56
C PHE A 93 -2.00 -15.77 -10.86
N ARG A 94 -1.01 -16.67 -10.94
CA ARG A 94 -1.20 -18.07 -11.35
C ARG A 94 -1.74 -18.97 -10.23
N ASP A 95 -1.64 -18.53 -8.99
CA ASP A 95 -2.01 -19.25 -7.76
C ASP A 95 -3.51 -19.18 -7.43
N GLY A 96 -4.31 -18.42 -8.20
CA GLY A 96 -5.70 -18.10 -7.84
C GLY A 96 -6.78 -19.19 -7.99
N VAL A 97 -6.47 -20.42 -8.43
CA VAL A 97 -7.45 -21.53 -8.41
C VAL A 97 -6.70 -22.83 -8.21
N ASP A 98 -6.57 -23.28 -6.95
CA ASP A 98 -6.57 -24.68 -6.49
C ASP A 98 -5.98 -24.76 -5.06
N GLU A 99 -6.79 -24.41 -4.05
CA GLU A 99 -6.74 -25.00 -2.69
C GLU A 99 -8.15 -25.35 -2.24
#